data_AF-A0A4E0QIX8-F1
#
_entry.id   AF-A0A4E0QIX8-F1
#
_cell.length_a   1.000
_cell.length_b   1.000
_cell.length_c   1.000
_cell.angle_alpha   90.00
_cell.angle_beta   90.00
_cell.angle_gamma   90.00
#
_symmetry.space_group_name_H-M   'P 1'
#
loop_
_entity.id
_entity.type
_entity.pdbx_description
1 polymer ?
#
loop_
_entity_poly.entity_id
_entity_poly.type
_entity_poly.pdbx_seq_one_letter_code
_entity_poly.pdbx_strand_id
1 'polypeptide(L)'
;MKEKRTKSVKIRLLDSEFEQLQQMKECSELATWMRETCLNKKVKRRNPPPVVDPLLLRQLAALGNNVNQIARQCNSKLNPTDALEVLVRLDAIEAFLKKLRDDHASKIS
;
A
#
# COMPACT_ATOMS: atom_id res chain seq x y z
N MET A 1 -10.13 14.84 12.20
CA MET A 1 -9.84 15.95 11.27
C MET A 1 -8.39 16.37 11.46
N LYS A 2 -7.56 16.39 10.41
CA LYS A 2 -6.12 16.68 10.56
C LYS A 2 -5.95 18.19 10.78
N GLU A 3 -5.48 18.60 11.95
CA GLU A 3 -5.26 20.02 12.25
C GLU A 3 -4.26 20.64 11.26
N LYS A 4 -4.66 21.76 10.65
CA LYS A 4 -3.81 22.52 9.73
C LYS A 4 -2.91 23.45 10.52
N ARG A 5 -1.62 23.50 10.17
CA ARG A 5 -0.64 24.41 10.78
C ARG A 5 -0.87 25.83 10.24
N THR A 6 -1.08 26.78 11.14
CA THR A 6 -1.43 28.18 10.78
C THR A 6 -0.33 29.19 11.12
N LYS A 7 0.69 28.80 11.89
CA LYS A 7 1.79 29.67 12.32
C LYS A 7 3.09 29.33 11.58
N SER A 8 3.84 30.36 11.19
CA SER A 8 5.14 30.26 10.53
C SER A 8 6.23 30.92 11.38
N VAL A 9 7.45 30.37 11.33
CA VAL A 9 8.64 30.89 12.00
C VAL A 9 9.66 31.23 10.92
N LYS A 10 10.14 32.49 10.87
CA LYS A 10 11.17 32.96 9.94
C LYS A 10 12.47 33.15 10.70
N ILE A 11 13.53 32.49 10.26
CA ILE A 11 14.88 32.58 10.85
C ILE A 11 15.80 33.20 9.80
N ARG A 12 16.69 34.11 10.22
CA ARG A 12 17.79 34.60 9.38
C ARG A 12 19.02 33.77 9.69
N LEU A 13 19.70 33.31 8.65
CA LEU A 13 20.87 32.45 8.73
C LEU A 13 21.99 33.11 7.92
N LEU A 14 23.23 32.86 8.30
CA LEU A 14 24.37 33.02 7.41
C LEU A 14 24.39 31.90 6.37
N ASP A 15 25.08 32.13 5.26
CA ASP A 15 25.17 31.13 4.18
C ASP A 15 25.79 29.81 4.68
N SER A 16 26.79 29.89 5.55
CA SER A 16 27.43 28.71 6.16
C SER A 16 26.48 27.93 7.07
N GLU A 17 25.62 28.61 7.83
CA GLU A 17 24.65 27.97 8.71
C GLU A 17 23.54 27.29 7.88
N PHE A 18 23.14 27.91 6.76
CA PHE A 18 22.17 27.32 5.86
C PHE A 18 22.71 26.04 5.20
N GLU A 19 23.98 26.04 4.77
CA GLU A 19 24.64 24.84 4.22
C GLU A 19 24.75 23.73 5.26
N GLN A 20 25.14 24.05 6.49
CA GLN A 20 25.20 23.07 7.58
C GLN A 20 23.83 22.45 7.87
N LEU A 21 22.77 23.27 7.91
CA LEU A 21 21.41 22.79 8.09
C LEU A 21 20.95 21.89 6.94
N GLN A 22 21.36 22.21 5.71
CA GLN A 22 21.05 21.41 4.54
C GLN A 22 21.81 20.08 4.53
N GLN A 23 23.05 20.04 5.03
CA GLN A 23 23.86 18.82 5.17
C GLN A 23 23.36 17.91 6.29
N MET A 24 22.92 18.46 7.43
CA MET A 24 22.41 17.70 8.57
C MET A 24 21.01 17.10 8.34
N LYS A 25 20.34 17.53 7.28
CA LYS A 25 18.96 17.17 6.98
C LYS A 25 18.85 15.72 6.51
N GLU A 26 18.27 14.86 7.34
CA GLU A 26 18.02 13.45 7.03
C GLU A 26 16.75 13.20 6.18
N CYS A 27 15.99 14.26 5.87
CA CYS A 27 14.70 14.20 5.18
C CYS A 27 14.70 15.07 3.92
N SER A 28 13.71 14.90 3.03
CA SER A 28 13.58 15.73 1.81
C SER A 28 13.16 17.17 2.08
N GLU A 29 12.60 17.49 3.25
CA GLU A 29 12.11 18.84 3.62
C GLU A 29 12.73 19.37 4.91
N LEU A 30 13.33 20.57 4.86
CA LEU A 30 14.08 21.15 5.99
C LEU A 30 13.14 21.51 7.14
N ALA A 31 11.95 22.03 6.81
CA ALA A 31 10.90 22.33 7.78
C ALA A 31 10.36 21.08 8.49
N THR A 32 10.49 19.89 7.89
CA THR A 32 10.11 18.64 8.53
C THR A 32 11.20 18.19 9.49
N TRP A 33 12.46 18.18 9.04
CA TRP A 33 13.62 17.86 9.88
C TRP A 33 13.76 18.82 11.08
N MET A 34 13.68 20.14 10.87
CA MET A 34 13.73 21.13 11.97
C MET A 34 12.66 20.90 13.03
N ARG A 35 11.46 20.45 12.66
CA ARG A 35 10.41 20.12 13.64
C ARG A 35 10.76 18.86 14.43
N GLU A 36 11.32 17.85 13.78
CA GLU A 36 11.75 16.62 14.45
C GLU A 36 12.87 16.92 15.44
N THR A 37 13.87 17.71 15.02
CA THR A 37 15.02 18.10 15.83
C THR A 37 14.65 19.07 16.95
N CYS A 38 13.94 20.17 16.67
CA CYS A 38 13.64 21.20 17.67
C CYS A 38 12.49 20.84 18.62
N LEU A 39 11.55 19.97 18.22
CA LEU A 39 10.41 19.58 19.07
C LEU A 39 10.54 18.14 19.61
N ASN A 40 11.65 17.44 19.32
CA ASN A 40 11.91 16.03 19.66
C ASN A 40 10.73 15.08 19.34
N LYS A 41 9.92 15.44 18.35
CA LYS A 41 8.75 14.66 17.91
C LYS A 41 9.12 13.98 16.61
N LYS A 42 9.64 12.74 16.70
CA LYS A 42 9.81 11.87 15.53
C LYS A 42 8.45 11.76 14.83
N VAL A 43 8.33 12.28 13.62
CA VAL A 43 7.11 12.10 12.84
C VAL A 43 7.03 10.60 12.56
N LYS A 44 5.89 9.97 12.88
CA LYS A 44 5.65 8.59 12.47
C LYS A 44 5.73 8.54 10.94
N ARG A 45 6.90 8.12 10.42
CA ARG A 45 7.04 7.77 9.01
C ARG A 45 6.00 6.70 8.76
N ARG A 46 5.21 6.85 7.69
CA ARG A 46 4.31 5.78 7.25
C ARG A 46 5.20 4.58 7.06
N ASN A 47 5.01 3.53 7.86
CA ASN A 47 5.81 2.31 7.70
C ASN A 47 5.73 1.94 6.22
N PRO A 48 6.88 1.76 5.55
CA PRO A 48 6.84 1.24 4.20
C PRO A 48 6.04 -0.07 4.25
N PRO A 49 5.18 -0.32 3.24
CA PRO A 49 4.46 -1.58 3.17
C PRO A 49 5.48 -2.72 3.32
N PRO A 50 5.12 -3.82 4.00
CA PRO A 50 6.02 -4.95 4.17
C PRO A 50 6.60 -5.34 2.81
N VAL A 51 7.89 -5.68 2.79
CA VAL A 51 8.54 -6.13 1.56
C VAL A 51 7.97 -7.51 1.23
N VAL A 52 7.02 -7.52 0.30
CA VAL A 52 6.41 -8.74 -0.24
C VAL A 52 7.17 -9.13 -1.50
N ASP A 53 7.40 -10.43 -1.68
CA ASP A 53 8.04 -10.96 -2.88
C ASP A 53 7.33 -10.43 -4.15
N PRO A 54 8.04 -9.72 -5.06
CA PRO A 54 7.48 -9.21 -6.30
C PRO A 54 6.82 -10.30 -7.16
N LEU A 55 7.31 -11.54 -7.09
CA LEU A 55 6.76 -12.67 -7.81
C LEU A 55 5.36 -13.04 -7.29
N LEU A 56 5.17 -12.99 -5.97
CA LEU A 56 3.87 -13.21 -5.32
C LEU A 56 2.85 -12.14 -5.74
N LEU A 57 3.25 -10.86 -5.72
CA LEU A 57 2.39 -9.76 -6.14
C LEU A 57 1.98 -9.88 -7.61
N ARG A 58 2.92 -10.29 -8.47
CA ARG A 58 2.64 -10.54 -9.90
C ARG A 58 1.68 -11.69 -10.11
N GLN A 59 1.83 -12.78 -9.37
CA GLN A 59 0.91 -13.92 -9.42
C GLN A 59 -0.49 -13.51 -8.95
N LEU A 60 -0.59 -12.74 -7.87
CA LEU A 60 -1.87 -12.24 -7.36
C LEU A 60 -2.57 -11.31 -8.37
N ALA A 61 -1.82 -10.40 -9.00
CA ALA A 61 -2.35 -9.54 -10.05
C ALA A 61 -2.82 -10.34 -11.28
N ALA A 62 -2.09 -11.39 -11.67
CA ALA A 62 -2.49 -12.29 -12.75
C ALA A 62 -3.80 -13.03 -12.42
N LEU A 63 -3.96 -13.50 -11.18
CA LEU A 63 -5.21 -14.11 -10.73
C LEU A 63 -6.38 -13.11 -10.77
N GLY A 64 -6.18 -11.89 -10.26
CA GLY A 64 -7.21 -10.85 -10.31
C GLY A 64 -7.63 -10.47 -11.74
N ASN A 65 -6.67 -10.43 -12.67
CA ASN A 65 -6.96 -10.20 -14.08
C ASN A 65 -7.78 -11.33 -14.69
N ASN A 66 -7.45 -12.59 -14.40
CA ASN A 66 -8.20 -13.75 -14.88
C ASN A 66 -9.65 -13.74 -14.37
N VAL A 67 -9.85 -13.46 -13.09
CA VAL A 67 -11.19 -13.34 -12.49
C VAL A 67 -11.99 -12.21 -13.17
N ASN A 68 -11.36 -11.06 -13.38
CA ASN A 68 -12.01 -9.92 -14.04
C ASN A 68 -12.36 -10.21 -15.50
N GLN A 69 -11.54 -10.99 -16.22
CA GLN A 69 -11.84 -11.43 -17.57
C GLN A 69 -13.04 -12.39 -17.61
N ILE A 70 -13.09 -13.34 -16.67
CA ILE A 70 -14.22 -14.27 -16.55
C ILE A 70 -15.51 -13.51 -16.22
N ALA A 71 -15.46 -12.60 -15.25
CA ALA A 71 -16.61 -11.76 -14.89
C ALA A 71 -17.13 -10.95 -16.10
N ARG A 72 -16.23 -10.37 -16.90
CA ARG A 72 -16.61 -9.64 -18.13
C ARG A 72 -17.23 -10.56 -19.17
N GLN A 73 -16.68 -11.75 -19.36
CA GLN A 73 -17.23 -12.73 -20.29
C GLN A 73 -18.64 -13.16 -19.87
N CYS A 74 -18.84 -13.50 -18.59
CA CYS A 74 -20.16 -13.80 -18.01
C CYS A 74 -21.15 -12.67 -18.23
N ASN A 75 -20.73 -11.41 -18.07
CA ASN A 75 -21.59 -10.24 -18.25
C ASN A 75 -21.92 -9.93 -19.72
N SER A 76 -21.22 -10.52 -20.69
CA SER A 76 -21.26 -10.05 -22.08
C SER A 76 -22.15 -10.85 -23.03
N LYS A 77 -22.57 -12.09 -22.71
CA LYS A 77 -23.51 -12.93 -23.52
C LYS A 77 -23.72 -14.34 -22.93
N LEU A 78 -24.32 -14.46 -21.73
CA LEU A 78 -24.64 -15.77 -21.16
C LEU A 78 -26.14 -15.89 -20.90
N ASN A 79 -26.72 -17.03 -21.28
CA ASN A 79 -28.09 -17.35 -20.85
C ASN A 79 -28.08 -17.49 -19.31
N PRO A 80 -29.14 -17.07 -18.59
CA PRO A 80 -29.14 -17.00 -17.13
C PRO A 80 -28.76 -18.31 -16.42
N THR A 81 -29.07 -19.46 -17.04
CA THR A 81 -28.76 -20.80 -16.56
C THR A 81 -27.27 -21.14 -16.64
N ASP A 82 -26.61 -20.72 -17.72
CA ASP A 82 -25.19 -20.99 -17.94
C ASP A 82 -24.32 -20.09 -17.05
N ALA A 83 -24.81 -18.88 -16.73
CA ALA A 83 -24.19 -17.97 -15.78
C ALA A 83 -24.19 -18.50 -14.35
N LEU A 84 -25.27 -19.15 -13.93
CA LEU A 84 -25.36 -19.72 -12.60
C LEU A 84 -24.38 -20.89 -12.43
N GLU A 85 -24.23 -21.75 -13.43
CA GLU A 85 -23.26 -22.86 -13.38
C GLU A 85 -21.82 -22.34 -13.30
N VAL A 86 -21.47 -21.34 -14.11
CA VAL A 86 -20.13 -20.72 -14.07
C VAL A 86 -19.87 -20.08 -12.70
N LEU A 87 -20.85 -19.37 -12.13
CA LEU A 87 -20.71 -18.77 -10.79
C LEU A 87 -20.50 -19.82 -9.70
N VAL A 88 -21.24 -20.94 -9.72
CA VAL A 88 -21.07 -22.03 -8.74
C VAL A 88 -19.68 -22.67 -8.85
N ARG A 89 -19.17 -22.86 -10.07
CA ARG A 89 -17.81 -23.39 -10.30
C ARG A 89 -16.74 -22.43 -9.79
N LEU A 90 -16.94 -21.12 -9.97
CA LEU A 90 -16.01 -20.11 -9.46
C LEU A 90 -16.01 -20.01 -7.94
N ASP A 91 -17.19 -20.06 -7.31
CA ASP A 91 -17.31 -20.07 -5.85
C ASP A 91 -16.62 -21.29 -5.24
N ALA A 92 -16.71 -22.46 -5.89
CA ALA A 92 -15.97 -23.65 -5.50
C ALA A 92 -14.45 -23.49 -5.60
N ILE A 93 -13.95 -22.81 -6.66
CA ILE A 93 -12.51 -22.51 -6.81
C ILE A 93 -12.07 -21.52 -5.72
N GLU A 94 -12.86 -20.49 -5.44
CA GLU A 94 -12.56 -19.51 -4.39
C GLU A 94 -12.50 -20.17 -3.00
N ALA A 95 -13.48 -21.03 -2.69
CA ALA A 95 -13.49 -21.79 -1.43
C ALA A 95 -12.27 -22.71 -1.30
N PHE A 96 -11.87 -23.38 -2.39
CA PHE A 96 -10.67 -24.22 -2.40
C PHE A 96 -9.39 -23.41 -2.18
N LEU A 97 -9.25 -22.27 -2.85
CA LEU A 97 -8.09 -21.37 -2.69
C LEU A 97 -8.04 -20.78 -1.28
N LYS A 98 -9.19 -20.44 -0.69
CA LYS A 98 -9.28 -19.96 0.69
C LYS A 98 -8.79 -21.03 1.68
N LYS A 99 -9.21 -22.27 1.48
CA LYS A 99 -8.74 -23.41 2.27
C LYS A 99 -7.24 -23.64 2.13
N LEU A 100 -6.72 -23.63 0.89
CA LEU A 100 -5.28 -23.76 0.63
C LEU A 100 -4.47 -22.65 1.32
N ARG A 101 -4.97 -21.41 1.28
CA ARG A 101 -4.34 -20.30 1.98
C ARG A 101 -4.35 -20.53 3.49
N ASP A 102 -5.47 -20.93 4.07
CA ASP A 102 -5.59 -21.11 5.51
C ASP A 102 -4.70 -22.30 6.00
N ASP A 103 -4.60 -23.36 5.20
CA ASP A 103 -3.70 -24.51 5.45
C ASP A 103 -2.23 -24.08 5.45
N HIS A 104 -1.83 -23.18 4.55
CA HIS A 104 -0.46 -22.70 4.41
C HIS A 104 -0.14 -21.45 5.26
N ALA A 105 -1.15 -20.75 5.78
CA ALA A 105 -0.97 -19.64 6.73
C ALA A 105 -0.46 -20.13 8.11
N SER A 106 -0.72 -21.40 8.46
CA SER A 106 -0.26 -22.03 9.71
C SER A 106 1.22 -22.43 9.70
N LYS A 107 1.87 -22.49 8.53
CA LYS A 107 3.28 -22.93 8.38
C LYS A 107 4.31 -21.80 8.44
N ILE A 108 3.89 -20.57 8.75
CA ILE A 108 4.74 -19.37 8.84
C ILE A 108 4.82 -18.85 10.29
N SER A 109 4.49 -19.68 11.29
CA SER A 109 4.78 -19.37 12.71
C SER A 109 5.98 -20.12 13.23
#